data_AF-A0A2M8AYZ7-F1
#
_entry.id   AF-A0A2M8AYZ7-F1
#
_cell.length_a   1.000
_cell.length_b   1.000
_cell.length_c   1.000
_cell.angle_alpha   90.00
_cell.angle_beta   90.00
_cell.angle_gamma   90.00
#
_symmetry.space_group_name_H-M   'P 1'
#
loop_
_entity.id
_entity.type
_entity.pdbx_description
1 polymer ?
#
loop_
_entity_poly.entity_id
_entity_poly.type
_entity_poly.pdbx_seq_one_letter_code
_entity_poly.pdbx_strand_id
1 'polypeptide(L)'
;RPGIAGFARHPLLLALLIWALAHLLVNGDLAHALVFGPFAGFAALGMVVIDARNRCRWGAAEWARLSANTALLAPAGLWGRRLNAAAPARLGIGLLAWGGLIVLHPWVIGVSPLP
;
A
#
# COMPACT_ATOMS: atom_id res chain seq x y z
N ARG A 1 -14.44 6.59 12.25
CA ARG A 1 -14.50 5.51 11.24
C ARG A 1 -13.05 5.18 10.85
N PRO A 2 -12.63 3.91 10.80
CA PRO A 2 -11.27 3.57 10.42
C PRO A 2 -11.06 3.96 8.95
N GLY A 3 -10.14 4.89 8.68
CA GLY A 3 -9.80 5.36 7.33
C GLY A 3 -9.02 4.31 6.56
N ILE A 4 -7.75 4.57 6.24
CA ILE A 4 -6.87 3.61 5.54
C ILE A 4 -6.67 2.30 6.33
N ALA A 5 -6.75 2.35 7.66
CA ALA A 5 -6.70 1.18 8.53
C ALA A 5 -7.88 0.19 8.32
N GLY A 6 -9.02 0.67 7.80
CA GLY A 6 -10.14 -0.20 7.44
C GLY A 6 -9.91 -0.96 6.13
N PHE A 7 -8.94 -0.53 5.32
CA PHE A 7 -8.56 -1.18 4.05
C PHE A 7 -7.45 -2.20 4.25
N ALA A 8 -6.37 -1.79 4.92
CA ALA A 8 -5.26 -2.62 5.28
C ALA A 8 -4.87 -2.29 6.72
N ARG A 9 -4.76 -3.31 7.57
CA ARG A 9 -4.34 -3.15 8.97
C ARG A 9 -2.92 -2.56 9.06
N HIS A 10 -2.07 -2.92 8.09
CA HIS A 10 -0.69 -2.46 7.99
C HIS A 10 -0.42 -1.88 6.59
N PRO A 11 -0.97 -0.71 6.25
CA PRO A 11 -0.96 -0.21 4.88
C PRO A 11 0.45 0.03 4.35
N LEU A 12 1.37 0.48 5.21
CA LEU A 12 2.78 0.69 4.84
C LEU A 12 3.52 -0.62 4.57
N LEU A 13 3.39 -1.61 5.47
CA LEU A 13 4.04 -2.92 5.29
C LEU A 13 3.44 -3.68 4.10
N LEU A 14 2.13 -3.57 3.89
CA LEU A 14 1.50 -4.15 2.71
C LEU A 14 2.01 -3.49 1.41
N ALA A 15 2.17 -2.17 1.38
CA ALA A 15 2.75 -1.48 0.23
C ALA A 15 4.19 -1.93 -0.03
N LEU A 16 5.01 -2.04 1.02
CA LEU A 16 6.39 -2.54 0.91
C LEU A 16 6.43 -3.99 0.42
N LEU A 17 5.53 -4.85 0.91
CA LEU A 17 5.43 -6.23 0.48
C LEU A 17 5.07 -6.33 -1.00
N ILE A 18 4.03 -5.62 -1.45
CA ILE A 18 3.61 -5.61 -2.86
C ILE A 18 4.74 -5.08 -3.75
N TRP A 19 5.39 -4.00 -3.35
CA TRP A 19 6.53 -3.43 -4.08
C TRP A 19 7.70 -4.42 -4.19
N ALA A 20 8.10 -5.05 -3.09
CA ALA A 20 9.21 -6.01 -3.10
C ALA A 20 8.89 -7.23 -3.95
N LEU A 21 7.67 -7.78 -3.84
CA LEU A 21 7.23 -8.90 -4.67
C LEU A 21 7.16 -8.55 -6.16
N ALA A 22 6.70 -7.35 -6.50
CA ALA A 22 6.68 -6.89 -7.89
C ALA A 22 8.10 -6.83 -8.47
N HIS A 23 9.08 -6.36 -7.70
CA HIS A 23 10.47 -6.32 -8.15
C HIS A 23 11.09 -7.71 -8.28
N LEU A 24 10.79 -8.64 -7.35
CA LEU A 24 11.21 -10.03 -7.48
C LEU A 24 10.62 -10.73 -8.70
N LEU A 25 9.37 -10.40 -9.04
CA LEU A 25 8.68 -10.98 -10.19
C LEU A 25 9.26 -10.49 -11.52
N VAL A 26 9.61 -9.19 -11.59
CA VAL A 26 10.08 -8.56 -12.83
C VAL A 26 11.58 -8.69 -13.02
N ASN A 27 12.36 -8.71 -11.93
CA ASN A 27 13.83 -8.82 -11.98
C ASN A 27 14.26 -10.23 -11.54
N GLY A 28 14.65 -11.05 -12.51
CA GLY A 28 14.94 -12.48 -12.33
C GLY A 28 16.37 -12.82 -11.94
N ASP A 29 17.13 -11.90 -11.35
CA ASP A 29 18.53 -12.13 -10.96
C ASP A 29 18.77 -12.14 -9.44
N LEU A 30 19.93 -12.70 -9.07
CA LEU A 30 20.30 -12.89 -7.67
C LEU A 30 20.51 -11.59 -6.90
N ALA A 31 20.99 -10.53 -7.56
CA ALA A 31 21.24 -9.26 -6.87
C ALA A 31 19.92 -8.63 -6.42
N HIS A 32 18.91 -8.62 -7.30
CA HIS A 32 17.57 -8.18 -6.94
C HIS A 32 16.96 -9.09 -5.87
N ALA A 33 17.12 -10.42 -5.99
CA ALA A 33 16.63 -11.35 -4.97
C ALA A 33 17.18 -11.06 -3.57
N LEU A 34 18.48 -10.75 -3.45
CA LEU A 34 19.13 -10.44 -2.18
C LEU A 34 18.68 -9.09 -1.59
N VAL A 35 18.26 -8.14 -2.42
CA VAL A 35 17.74 -6.85 -1.95
C VAL A 35 16.27 -6.95 -1.57
N PHE A 36 15.42 -7.43 -2.48
CA PHE A 36 13.96 -7.43 -2.30
C PHE A 36 13.45 -8.57 -1.43
N GLY A 37 14.15 -9.71 -1.40
CA GLY A 37 13.80 -10.86 -0.56
C GLY A 37 13.71 -10.50 0.92
N PRO A 38 14.74 -9.89 1.53
CA PRO A 38 14.69 -9.41 2.90
C PRO A 38 13.59 -8.36 3.14
N PHE A 39 13.32 -7.45 2.21
CA PHE A 39 12.22 -6.49 2.35
C PHE A 39 10.85 -7.18 2.35
N ALA A 40 10.62 -8.15 1.47
CA ALA A 40 9.39 -8.94 1.46
C ALA A 40 9.22 -9.73 2.77
N GLY A 41 10.30 -10.38 3.23
CA GLY A 41 10.32 -11.11 4.50
C GLY A 41 10.05 -10.19 5.70
N PHE A 42 10.74 -9.05 5.78
CA PHE A 42 10.54 -8.03 6.82
C PHE A 42 9.09 -7.53 6.84
N ALA A 43 8.52 -7.21 5.68
CA ALA A 43 7.16 -6.72 5.59
C ALA A 43 6.14 -7.76 6.06
N ALA A 44 6.26 -9.01 5.59
CA ALA A 44 5.37 -10.10 5.96
C ALA A 44 5.46 -10.43 7.46
N LEU A 45 6.68 -10.65 7.96
CA LEU A 45 6.92 -10.96 9.38
C LEU A 45 6.53 -9.79 10.29
N GLY A 46 6.83 -8.56 9.88
CA GLY A 46 6.48 -7.35 10.64
C GLY A 46 4.97 -7.26 10.90
N MET A 47 4.14 -7.54 9.90
CA MET A 47 2.68 -7.56 10.06
C MET A 47 2.24 -8.59 11.10
N VAL A 48 2.78 -9.81 11.04
CA VAL A 48 2.46 -10.91 11.97
C VAL A 48 2.90 -10.57 13.40
N VAL A 49 4.13 -10.07 13.56
CA VAL A 49 4.70 -9.75 14.87
C VAL A 49 3.96 -8.59 15.53
N ILE A 50 3.59 -7.56 14.76
CA ILE A 50 2.81 -6.43 15.29
C ILE A 50 1.43 -6.90 15.76
N ASP A 51 0.74 -7.73 14.98
CA ASP A 51 -0.57 -8.27 15.36
C ASP A 51 -0.48 -9.16 16.61
N ALA A 52 0.52 -10.03 16.68
CA ALA A 52 0.77 -10.87 17.86
C ALA A 52 1.05 -10.00 19.09
N ARG A 53 1.90 -8.98 18.96
CA ARG A 53 2.21 -8.04 20.04
C ARG A 53 0.97 -7.28 20.51
N ASN A 54 0.13 -6.81 19.59
CA ASN A 54 -1.09 -6.08 19.94
C ASN A 54 -2.12 -6.99 20.63
N ARG A 55 -2.25 -8.25 20.17
CA ARG A 55 -3.09 -9.26 20.82
C ARG A 55 -2.64 -9.56 22.25
N CYS A 56 -1.34 -9.65 22.49
CA CYS A 56 -0.80 -9.82 23.85
C CYS A 56 -1.00 -8.59 24.73
N ARG A 57 -0.83 -7.38 24.19
CA ARG A 57 -0.92 -6.12 24.95
C ARG A 57 -2.35 -5.76 25.36
N TRP A 58 -3.33 -6.02 24.51
CA TRP A 58 -4.73 -5.62 24.77
C TRP A 58 -5.62 -6.79 25.20
N GLY A 59 -5.11 -8.03 25.11
CA GLY A 59 -5.91 -9.23 25.34
C GLY A 59 -6.72 -9.63 24.10
N ALA A 60 -7.02 -10.92 24.00
CA ALA A 60 -7.62 -11.49 22.79
C ALA A 60 -9.00 -10.91 22.44
N ALA A 61 -9.86 -10.70 23.45
CA ALA A 61 -11.22 -10.19 23.25
C ALA A 61 -11.21 -8.73 22.76
N GLU A 62 -10.40 -7.89 23.39
CA GLU A 62 -10.31 -6.47 23.02
C GLU A 62 -9.62 -6.28 21.67
N TRP A 63 -8.57 -7.05 21.38
CA TRP A 63 -7.96 -7.06 20.06
C TRP A 63 -8.96 -7.49 18.97
N ALA A 64 -9.78 -8.52 19.21
CA ALA A 64 -10.81 -8.92 18.27
C ALA A 64 -11.82 -7.79 18.01
N ARG A 65 -12.25 -7.07 19.06
CA ARG A 65 -13.14 -5.91 18.95
C ARG A 65 -12.50 -4.78 18.13
N LEU A 66 -11.25 -4.43 18.42
CA LEU A 66 -10.54 -3.34 17.74
C LEU A 66 -10.21 -3.67 16.29
N SER A 67 -9.88 -4.94 16.00
CA SER A 67 -9.47 -5.40 14.67
C SER A 67 -10.63 -5.86 13.78
N ALA A 68 -11.84 -6.00 14.31
CA ALA A 68 -13.03 -6.48 13.59
C ALA A 68 -13.33 -5.74 12.27
N ASN A 69 -12.99 -4.45 12.20
CA ASN A 69 -13.19 -3.62 11.00
C ASN A 69 -11.89 -3.36 10.22
N THR A 70 -10.88 -4.20 10.42
CA THR A 70 -9.58 -4.11 9.74
C THR A 70 -9.26 -5.45 9.08
N ALA A 71 -8.84 -5.42 7.82
CA ALA A 71 -8.40 -6.62 7.11
C ALA A 71 -6.91 -6.55 6.82
N LEU A 72 -6.27 -7.71 6.67
CA LEU A 72 -4.91 -7.77 6.12
C LEU A 72 -4.91 -7.34 4.64
N LEU A 73 -5.97 -7.74 3.92
CA LEU A 73 -6.29 -7.34 2.56
C LEU A 73 -7.81 -7.43 2.38
N ALA A 74 -8.51 -6.31 2.21
CA ALA A 74 -9.95 -6.27 1.91
C ALA A 74 -10.22 -5.73 0.49
N PRO A 75 -10.02 -6.54 -0.57
CA PRO A 75 -10.28 -6.10 -1.93
C PRO A 75 -11.75 -5.72 -2.16
N ALA A 76 -12.70 -6.41 -1.52
CA ALA A 76 -14.13 -6.11 -1.62
C ALA A 76 -14.51 -4.70 -1.09
N GLY A 77 -13.72 -4.14 -0.16
CA GLY A 77 -13.91 -2.78 0.34
C GLY A 77 -13.56 -1.70 -0.69
N LEU A 78 -12.83 -2.04 -1.78
CA LEU A 78 -12.46 -1.12 -2.86
C LEU A 78 -13.66 -0.77 -3.73
N TRP A 79 -14.38 -1.78 -4.23
CA TRP A 79 -15.43 -1.59 -5.22
C TRP A 79 -16.65 -0.87 -4.65
N GLY A 80 -17.14 -1.26 -3.47
CA GLY A 80 -18.38 -0.70 -2.92
C GLY A 80 -18.26 0.72 -2.34
N ARG A 81 -17.07 1.15 -1.88
CA ARG A 81 -16.90 2.43 -1.17
C ARG A 81 -16.18 3.53 -1.95
N ARG A 82 -15.31 3.18 -2.91
CA ARG A 82 -14.56 4.18 -3.69
C ARG A 82 -15.28 4.61 -4.96
N LEU A 83 -16.17 3.77 -5.50
CA LEU A 83 -17.06 4.11 -6.61
C LEU A 83 -18.27 4.88 -6.07
N ASN A 84 -18.05 6.15 -5.72
CA ASN A 84 -19.10 7.10 -5.34
C ASN A 84 -19.21 8.23 -6.37
N ALA A 85 -20.22 9.09 -6.22
CA ALA A 85 -20.44 10.23 -7.11
C ALA A 85 -19.22 11.17 -7.23
N ALA A 86 -18.32 11.17 -6.24
CA ALA A 86 -17.08 11.95 -6.27
C ALA A 86 -15.91 11.23 -6.97
N ALA A 87 -16.05 9.95 -7.34
CA ALA A 87 -15.01 9.18 -8.00
C ALA A 87 -14.53 9.79 -9.33
N PRO A 88 -15.43 10.27 -10.23
CA PRO A 88 -15.01 10.90 -11.48
C PRO A 88 -14.20 12.17 -11.24
N ALA A 89 -14.62 13.00 -10.29
CA ALA A 89 -13.89 14.23 -9.93
C ALA A 89 -12.49 13.91 -9.38
N ARG A 90 -12.37 12.90 -8.50
CA ARG A 90 -11.06 12.46 -7.98
C ARG A 90 -10.15 11.92 -9.07
N LEU A 91 -10.70 11.14 -10.02
CA LEU A 91 -9.95 10.67 -11.19
C LEU A 91 -9.50 11.83 -12.06
N GLY A 92 -10.38 12.80 -12.34
CA GLY A 92 -10.06 14.01 -13.08
C GLY A 92 -8.92 14.81 -12.43
N ILE A 93 -8.99 15.05 -11.12
CA ILE A 93 -7.93 15.72 -10.37
C ILE A 93 -6.62 14.93 -10.44
N GLY A 94 -6.66 13.60 -10.29
CA GLY A 94 -5.49 12.75 -10.39
C GLY A 94 -4.82 12.80 -11.77
N LEU A 95 -5.62 12.74 -12.83
CA LEU A 95 -5.15 12.85 -14.21
C LEU A 95 -4.56 14.24 -14.51
N LEU A 96 -5.21 15.30 -14.02
CA LEU A 96 -4.70 16.67 -14.15
C LEU A 96 -3.38 16.87 -13.41
N ALA A 97 -3.28 16.37 -12.17
CA ALA A 97 -2.04 16.42 -11.41
C ALA A 97 -0.92 15.63 -12.10
N TRP A 98 -1.22 14.42 -12.60
CA TRP A 98 -0.27 13.60 -13.34
C TRP A 98 0.20 14.27 -14.64
N GLY A 99 -0.73 14.81 -15.44
CA GLY A 99 -0.39 15.56 -16.66
C GLY A 99 0.43 16.82 -16.35
N GLY A 100 0.06 17.54 -15.28
CA GLY A 100 0.82 18.70 -14.80
C GLY A 100 2.25 18.34 -14.40
N LEU A 101 2.45 17.22 -13.70
CA LEU A 101 3.78 16.72 -13.37
C LEU A 101 4.60 16.41 -14.62
N ILE A 102 4.02 15.79 -15.65
CA ILE A 102 4.71 15.51 -16.92
C ILE A 102 5.13 16.81 -17.62
N VAL A 103 4.21 17.78 -17.73
CA VAL A 103 4.47 19.06 -18.41
C VAL A 103 5.49 19.90 -17.66
N LEU A 104 5.45 19.88 -16.33
CA LEU A 104 6.33 20.69 -15.49
C LEU A 104 7.70 20.05 -15.25
N HIS A 105 7.83 18.74 -15.46
CA HIS A 105 9.08 17.99 -15.28
C HIS A 105 10.30 18.62 -16.00
N PRO A 106 10.25 19.03 -17.29
CA PRO A 106 11.40 19.66 -17.93
C PRO A 106 11.77 21.02 -17.35
N TRP A 107 10.80 21.76 -16.77
CA TRP A 107 11.05 23.08 -16.17
C TRP A 107 11.67 22.97 -14.78
N VAL A 108 11.27 21.95 -14.01
CA VAL A 108 11.71 21.75 -12.61
C VAL A 108 12.96 20.87 -12.54
N ILE A 109 13.03 19.80 -13.33
CA ILE A 109 14.09 18.78 -13.30
C ILE A 109 15.09 18.98 -14.45
N GLY A 110 14.72 19.67 -15.53
CA GLY A 110 15.61 19.96 -16.65
C GLY A 110 15.70 18.87 -17.73
N VAL A 111 14.95 17.78 -17.60
CA VAL A 111 14.95 16.66 -18.57
C VAL A 111 13.53 16.24 -18.93
N SER A 112 13.34 15.65 -20.12
CA SER A 112 12.04 15.08 -20.52
C SER A 112 11.79 13.77 -19.76
N PRO A 113 10.60 13.58 -19.14
CA PRO A 113 10.20 12.29 -18.60
C PRO A 113 9.63 11.34 -19.68
N LEU A 114 9.38 11.87 -20.89
CA LEU A 114 8.92 11.10 -22.05
C LEU A 114 10.11 10.71 -22.93
N PRO A 115 10.07 9.52 -23.57
CA PRO A 115 11.15 8.99 -24.40
C PRO A 115 11.40 9.81 -25.67
#